data_AF-A0A2W2EXC2-F1
#
_entry.id   AF-A0A2W2EXC2-F1
#
_cell.length_a   1.000
_cell.length_b   1.000
_cell.length_c   1.000
_cell.angle_alpha   90.00
_cell.angle_beta   90.00
_cell.angle_gamma   90.00
#
_symmetry.space_group_name_H-M   'P 1'
#
loop_
_entity.id
_entity.type
_entity.pdbx_description
1 polymer ?
#
loop_
_entity_poly.entity_id
_entity_poly.type
_entity_poly.pdbx_seq_one_letter_code
_entity_poly.pdbx_strand_id
1 'polypeptide(L)'
;MTEIDRLVHDPSRLAITSALSACESADFLFLQRVTGLSKGNLSSHLAKLEKGEIVKIVKTGERRPRTVVSLTESGRTTVAEHWDRLMRLHEAARTWNPSEA
;
A
#
# COMPACT_ATOMS: atom_id res chain seq x y z
N MET A 1 -13.42 -18.38 0.04
CA MET A 1 -13.81 -16.95 0.11
C MET A 1 -12.54 -16.15 0.02
N THR A 2 -12.42 -15.24 -0.94
CA THR A 2 -11.19 -14.47 -1.24
C THR A 2 -10.58 -13.90 0.04
N GLU A 3 -9.51 -14.50 0.53
CA GLU A 3 -8.73 -13.96 1.63
C GLU A 3 -8.02 -12.72 1.11
N ILE A 4 -8.72 -11.61 1.27
CA ILE A 4 -8.23 -10.29 0.96
C ILE A 4 -7.63 -9.76 2.27
N ASP A 5 -6.34 -9.44 2.24
CA ASP A 5 -5.70 -8.77 3.36
C ASP A 5 -6.41 -7.44 3.64
N ARG A 6 -7.15 -7.37 4.76
CA ARG A 6 -7.98 -6.21 5.13
C ARG A 6 -7.15 -4.99 5.50
N LEU A 7 -5.87 -5.19 5.82
CA LEU A 7 -4.96 -4.09 6.11
C LEU A 7 -4.48 -3.42 4.81
N VAL A 8 -4.33 -4.15 3.71
CA VAL A 8 -4.04 -3.54 2.40
C VAL A 8 -5.32 -3.11 1.67
N HIS A 9 -6.43 -3.83 1.87
CA HIS A 9 -7.69 -3.62 1.17
C HIS A 9 -8.50 -2.43 1.71
N ASP A 10 -8.00 -1.25 1.42
CA ASP A 10 -8.59 0.06 1.64
C ASP A 10 -7.99 1.01 0.59
N PRO A 11 -8.79 1.85 -0.09
CA PRO A 11 -8.30 2.63 -1.22
C PRO A 11 -7.08 3.48 -0.89
N SER A 12 -7.08 4.14 0.28
CA SER A 12 -5.96 4.98 0.72
C SER A 12 -4.71 4.16 1.01
N ARG A 13 -4.84 3.04 1.73
CA ARG A 13 -3.69 2.18 2.06
C ARG A 13 -3.13 1.50 0.81
N LEU A 14 -3.99 1.05 -0.10
CA LEU A 14 -3.56 0.50 -1.39
C LEU A 14 -2.81 1.54 -2.23
N ALA A 15 -3.28 2.79 -2.28
CA ALA A 15 -2.57 3.87 -2.96
C ALA A 15 -1.19 4.14 -2.36
N ILE A 16 -1.09 4.20 -1.03
CA ILE A 16 0.19 4.39 -0.31
C ILE A 16 1.15 3.23 -0.60
N THR A 17 0.71 1.99 -0.41
CA THR A 17 1.59 0.81 -0.58
C THR A 17 2.00 0.58 -2.03
N SER A 18 1.16 0.97 -3.00
CA SER A 18 1.49 0.92 -4.42
C SER A 18 2.51 1.99 -4.82
N ALA A 19 2.44 3.19 -4.23
CA ALA A 19 3.48 4.20 -4.41
C ALA A 19 4.82 3.73 -3.82
N LEU A 20 4.77 3.06 -2.65
CA LEU A 20 5.96 2.53 -1.99
C LEU A 20 6.54 1.28 -2.67
N SER A 21 5.73 0.47 -3.37
CA SER A 21 6.26 -0.71 -4.09
C SER A 21 7.13 -0.32 -5.30
N ALA A 22 6.94 0.88 -5.84
CA ALA A 22 7.73 1.42 -6.94
C ALA A 22 9.09 2.02 -6.51
N CYS A 23 9.43 2.01 -5.22
CA CYS A 23 10.68 2.58 -4.71
C CYS A 23 11.23 1.84 -3.47
N GLU A 24 12.46 2.16 -3.08
CA GLU A 24 13.04 1.64 -1.84
C GLU A 24 12.40 2.30 -0.61
N SER A 25 12.26 3.63 -0.65
CA SER A 25 11.61 4.45 0.36
C SER A 25 11.11 5.76 -0.25
N ALA A 26 10.18 6.42 0.45
CA ALA A 26 9.67 7.73 0.06
C ALA A 26 9.48 8.64 1.28
N ASP A 27 9.63 9.95 1.07
CA ASP A 27 9.27 10.92 2.10
C ASP A 27 7.76 11.19 2.16
N PHE A 28 7.29 11.71 3.29
CA PHE A 28 5.88 12.02 3.51
C PHE A 28 5.29 12.98 2.46
N LEU A 29 6.06 13.97 1.97
CA LEU A 29 5.57 14.95 1.01
C LEU A 29 5.41 14.34 -0.38
N PHE A 30 6.28 13.41 -0.76
CA PHE A 30 6.11 12.60 -1.96
C PHE A 30 4.82 11.78 -1.87
N LEU A 31 4.64 11.02 -0.79
CA LEU A 31 3.45 10.19 -0.58
C LEU A 31 2.18 11.03 -0.60
N GLN A 32 2.20 12.20 0.03
CA GLN A 32 1.08 13.13 0.01
C GLN A 32 0.72 13.59 -1.40
N ARG A 33 1.73 13.97 -2.20
CA ARG A 33 1.54 14.44 -3.57
C ARG A 33 0.99 13.35 -4.48
N VAL A 34 1.57 12.15 -4.44
CA VAL A 34 1.18 11.07 -5.38
C VAL A 34 -0.18 10.45 -5.02
N THR A 35 -0.54 10.40 -3.74
CA THR A 35 -1.82 9.82 -3.30
C THR A 35 -2.96 10.83 -3.24
N GLY A 36 -2.64 12.14 -3.23
CA GLY A 36 -3.64 13.21 -3.05
C GLY A 36 -4.26 13.26 -1.64
N LEU A 37 -3.77 12.45 -0.69
CA LEU A 37 -4.33 12.39 0.65
C LEU A 37 -4.03 13.67 1.46
N SER A 38 -4.97 14.06 2.31
CA SER A 38 -4.71 15.09 3.31
C SER A 38 -3.63 14.62 4.29
N LYS A 39 -2.90 15.55 4.92
CA LYS A 39 -1.88 15.23 5.92
C LYS A 39 -2.43 14.33 7.05
N GLY A 40 -3.63 14.63 7.54
CA GLY A 40 -4.28 13.84 8.59
C GLY A 40 -4.60 12.42 8.14
N ASN A 41 -5.15 12.25 6.94
CA ASN A 41 -5.47 10.93 6.38
C ASN A 41 -4.21 10.12 6.15
N LEU A 42 -3.19 10.70 5.51
CA LEU A 42 -1.93 10.01 5.25
C LEU A 42 -1.27 9.55 6.56
N SER A 43 -1.18 10.42 7.58
CA SER A 43 -0.65 10.04 8.89
C SER A 43 -1.43 8.90 9.55
N SER A 44 -2.77 8.95 9.52
CA SER A 44 -3.62 7.90 10.10
C SER A 44 -3.44 6.55 9.39
N HIS A 45 -3.38 6.55 8.06
CA HIS A 45 -3.16 5.34 7.28
C HIS A 45 -1.75 4.77 7.47
N LEU A 46 -0.71 5.62 7.47
CA LEU A 46 0.66 5.21 7.76
C LEU A 46 0.80 4.58 9.15
N ALA A 47 0.17 5.15 10.18
CA ALA A 47 0.18 4.58 11.52
C ALA A 47 -0.48 3.19 11.59
N LYS A 48 -1.57 2.97 10.83
CA LYS A 48 -2.21 1.65 10.73
C LYS A 48 -1.33 0.64 10.01
N LEU A 49 -0.70 1.04 8.89
CA LEU A 49 0.22 0.20 8.13
C LEU A 49 1.47 -0.15 8.95
N GLU A 50 2.00 0.79 9.72
CA GLU A 50 3.15 0.56 10.61
C GLU A 50 2.79 -0.39 11.75
N LYS A 51 1.61 -0.20 12.38
CA LYS A 51 1.13 -1.09 13.44
C LYS A 51 0.95 -2.54 12.95
N GLY A 52 0.57 -2.73 11.70
CA GLY A 52 0.48 -4.06 11.08
C GLY A 52 1.75 -4.49 10.36
N GLU A 53 2.88 -3.83 10.63
CA GLU A 53 4.21 -4.18 10.14
C GLU A 53 4.34 -4.23 8.61
N ILE A 54 3.47 -3.52 7.87
CA ILE A 54 3.53 -3.42 6.41
C ILE A 54 4.55 -2.36 5.98
N VAL A 55 4.66 -1.27 6.76
CA VAL A 55 5.63 -0.20 6.51
C VAL A 55 6.50 0.04 7.73
N LYS A 56 7.71 0.52 7.48
CA LYS A 56 8.59 1.09 8.49
C LYS A 56 8.62 2.60 8.32
N ILE A 57 8.51 3.34 9.41
CA ILE A 57 8.61 4.80 9.41
C ILE A 57 9.87 5.21 10.18
N VAL A 58 10.72 6.03 9.57
CA VAL A 58 11.95 6.56 10.16
C VAL A 58 11.91 8.08 10.12
N LYS A 59 12.14 8.72 11.27
CA LYS A 59 12.37 10.16 11.33
C LYS A 59 13.86 10.42 11.16
N THR A 60 14.22 11.17 10.14
CA THR A 60 15.60 11.52 9.79
C THR A 60 15.86 13.00 10.03
N GLY A 61 17.06 13.35 10.51
CA GLY A 61 17.51 14.73 10.71
C GLY A 61 17.18 15.32 12.10
N GLU A 62 18.13 16.07 12.64
CA GLU A 62 18.08 16.62 14.01
C GLU A 62 17.28 17.94 14.09
N ARG A 63 17.53 18.88 13.17
CA ARG A 63 16.91 20.24 13.21
C ARG A 63 15.56 20.31 12.51
N ARG A 64 15.34 19.48 11.48
CA ARG A 64 14.07 19.44 10.73
C ARG A 64 13.73 17.99 10.40
N PRO A 65 13.03 17.28 11.31
CA PRO A 65 12.75 15.86 11.13
C PRO A 65 11.96 15.63 9.85
N ARG A 66 12.49 14.77 8.98
CA ARG A 66 11.83 14.25 7.78
C ARG A 66 11.35 12.84 8.04
N THR A 67 10.08 12.60 7.80
CA THR A 67 9.50 11.26 7.84
C THR A 67 9.77 10.56 6.52
N VAL A 68 10.54 9.47 6.59
CA VAL A 68 10.80 8.55 5.48
C VAL A 68 10.08 7.25 5.77
N VAL A 69 9.41 6.70 4.75
CA VAL A 69 8.59 5.50 4.84
C VAL A 69 9.09 4.49 3.81
N SER A 70 9.19 3.22 4.19
CA SER A 70 9.49 2.11 3.28
C SER A 70 8.57 0.93 3.58
N LEU A 71 8.36 0.06 2.61
CA LEU A 71 7.77 -1.26 2.90
C LEU A 71 8.76 -2.07 3.74
N THR A 72 8.24 -2.86 4.68
CA THR A 72 9.00 -3.94 5.32
C THR A 72 9.12 -5.13 4.36
N GLU A 73 9.93 -6.13 4.69
CA GLU A 73 10.01 -7.35 3.88
C GLU A 73 8.66 -8.07 3.80
N SER A 74 8.00 -8.26 4.95
CA SER A 74 6.64 -8.83 5.01
C SER A 74 5.64 -7.96 4.25
N GLY A 75 5.72 -6.64 4.39
CA GLY A 75 4.86 -5.71 3.67
C GLY A 75 5.01 -5.77 2.16
N ARG A 76 6.24 -5.95 1.64
CA ARG A 76 6.47 -6.16 0.19
C ARG A 76 5.75 -7.42 -0.29
N THR A 77 5.90 -8.53 0.42
CA THR A 77 5.22 -9.80 0.09
C THR A 77 3.71 -9.65 0.15
N THR A 78 3.15 -9.11 1.24
CA THR A 78 1.70 -8.92 1.39
C THR A 78 1.11 -8.05 0.28
N VAL A 79 1.78 -6.96 -0.08
CA VAL A 79 1.30 -6.05 -1.13
C VAL A 79 1.38 -6.70 -2.52
N ALA A 80 2.47 -7.43 -2.80
CA ALA A 80 2.61 -8.16 -4.06
C ALA A 80 1.53 -9.24 -4.21
N GLU A 81 1.32 -10.06 -3.16
CA GLU A 81 0.28 -11.09 -3.17
C GLU A 81 -1.12 -10.50 -3.33
N HIS A 82 -1.38 -9.33 -2.74
CA HIS A 82 -2.65 -8.63 -2.92
C HIS A 82 -2.88 -8.23 -4.38
N TRP A 83 -1.87 -7.63 -5.02
CA TRP A 83 -1.94 -7.27 -6.44
C TRP A 83 -2.11 -8.50 -7.33
N ASP A 84 -1.36 -9.58 -7.08
CA ASP A 84 -1.50 -10.83 -7.83
C ASP A 84 -2.92 -11.41 -7.74
N ARG A 85 -3.55 -11.36 -6.56
CA ARG A 85 -4.94 -11.80 -6.39
C ARG A 85 -5.91 -10.92 -7.18
N LEU A 86 -5.76 -9.59 -7.13
CA LEU A 86 -6.61 -8.66 -7.89
C LEU A 86 -6.45 -8.87 -9.40
N MET A 87 -5.23 -9.03 -9.89
CA MET A 87 -4.96 -9.27 -11.31
C MET A 87 -5.51 -10.61 -11.78
N ARG A 88 -5.33 -11.69 -11.00
CA ARG A 88 -5.93 -13.00 -11.31
C ARG A 88 -7.45 -12.93 -11.38
N LEU A 89 -8.10 -12.24 -10.43
CA LEU A 89 -9.54 -12.05 -10.44
C LEU A 89 -9.99 -11.24 -11.67
N HIS A 90 -9.25 -10.17 -11.99
CA HIS A 90 -9.54 -9.33 -13.15
C HIS A 90 -9.44 -10.12 -14.45
N GLU A 91 -8.37 -10.91 -14.64
CA GLU A 91 -8.19 -11.74 -15.84
C GLU A 91 -9.24 -12.86 -15.92
N ALA A 92 -9.52 -13.57 -14.83
CA ALA A 92 -10.56 -14.60 -14.80
C ALA A 92 -11.94 -14.04 -15.18
N ALA A 93 -12.27 -12.82 -14.74
CA ALA A 93 -13.50 -12.14 -15.12
C ALA A 93 -13.55 -11.78 -16.61
N ARG A 94 -12.40 -11.46 -17.23
CA ARG A 94 -12.32 -11.15 -18.67
C ARG A 94 -12.45 -12.38 -19.56
N THR A 95 -11.99 -13.54 -19.10
CA THR A 95 -12.09 -14.81 -19.83
C THR A 95 -13.38 -15.57 -19.55
N TRP A 96 -14.25 -15.05 -18.69
CA TRP A 96 -15.52 -15.71 -18.37
C TRP A 96 -16.47 -15.67 -19.57
N ASN A 97 -16.81 -16.84 -20.10
CA ASN A 97 -17.82 -17.00 -21.13
C ASN A 97 -19.12 -17.58 -20.52
N PRO A 98 -20.22 -16.81 -20.46
CA PRO A 98 -21.48 -17.29 -19.90
C PRO A 98 -22.18 -18.36 -20.74
N SER A 99 -21.77 -18.63 -21.98
CA SER A 99 -22.44 -19.59 -22.87
C SER A 99 -22.08 -21.06 -22.60
N GLU A 100 -21.15 -21.34 -21.68
CA GLU A 100 -20.70 -22.70 -21.32
C GLU A 100 -21.14 -23.13 -19.92
N ALA A 101 -22.03 -22.36 -19.28
CA ALA A 101 -22.55 -22.58 -17.92
C ALA A 101 -23.99 -23.10 -17.90
#